data_AF-A0A6N9JJI0-F1
#
_entry.id   AF-A0A6N9JJI0-F1
#
_cell.length_a   1.000
_cell.length_b   1.000
_cell.length_c   1.000
_cell.angle_alpha   90.00
_cell.angle_beta   90.00
_cell.angle_gamma   90.00
#
_symmetry.space_group_name_H-M   'P 1'
#
loop_
_entity.id
_entity.type
_entity.pdbx_description
1 polymer ?
#
loop_
_entity_poly.entity_id
_entity_poly.type
_entity_poly.pdbx_seq_one_letter_code
_entity_poly.pdbx_strand_id
1 'polypeptide(L)'
;MQLTTSATPLDAVKVEQRPDGQADVWLRKNITEQTVEPADGGVPCAQYTADEVHLVKAITQEEAEASFDELWDEAAAAETPQDERIKALETIAKVFSAAAPQLAQIRTAATLSIQTMAASLTDEQAISVSGLIPAFEVGKDYKHGDLLTYEDEVYRVAQGHTSQAQWVPGSGTESLYTHITLAGDSIPVWQQPTGAHDAYNTGDKVHYPDESGPVYVSKADGNTWSPDAYPAGWELSE
;
A
#
# COMPACT_ATOMS: atom_id res chain seq x y z
N MET A 1 -19.18 15.78 25.05
CA MET A 1 -20.18 16.13 26.05
C MET A 1 -19.49 16.73 27.27
N GLN A 2 -20.08 17.77 27.87
CA GLN A 2 -19.56 18.41 29.09
C GLN A 2 -20.68 18.61 30.11
N LEU A 3 -20.37 18.55 31.40
CA LEU A 3 -21.34 18.86 32.46
C LEU A 3 -21.43 20.37 32.66
N THR A 4 -22.62 20.95 32.50
CA THR A 4 -22.89 22.38 32.73
C THR A 4 -23.68 22.59 34.02
N THR A 5 -23.47 23.74 34.68
CA THR A 5 -24.18 24.12 35.90
C THR A 5 -24.66 25.57 35.82
N SER A 6 -25.87 25.84 36.31
CA SER A 6 -26.51 27.15 36.23
C SER A 6 -27.34 27.47 37.47
N ALA A 7 -27.40 28.75 37.84
CA ALA A 7 -28.28 29.26 38.91
C ALA A 7 -29.71 29.58 38.40
N THR A 8 -29.93 29.50 37.09
CA THR A 8 -31.25 29.68 36.45
C THR A 8 -31.65 28.41 35.71
N PRO A 9 -32.95 28.16 35.50
CA PRO A 9 -33.42 27.01 34.73
C PRO A 9 -32.72 26.90 33.39
N LEU A 10 -32.33 25.69 33.02
CA LEU A 10 -31.69 25.37 31.74
C LEU A 10 -32.73 24.86 30.77
N ASP A 11 -32.77 25.44 29.57
CA ASP A 11 -33.55 24.89 28.46
C ASP A 11 -32.80 23.72 27.79
N ALA A 12 -33.55 22.75 27.28
CA ALA A 12 -33.02 21.59 26.56
C ALA A 12 -32.30 21.99 25.26
N VAL A 13 -32.75 23.05 24.60
CA VAL A 13 -32.13 23.60 23.40
C VAL A 13 -31.96 25.09 23.57
N LYS A 14 -30.77 25.60 23.26
CA LYS A 14 -30.50 27.02 23.13
C LYS A 14 -29.81 27.27 21.80
N VAL A 15 -30.29 28.24 21.02
CA VAL A 15 -29.69 28.61 19.74
C VAL A 15 -29.38 30.11 19.72
N GLU A 16 -28.13 30.47 19.43
CA GLU A 16 -27.72 31.86 19.21
C GLU A 16 -27.25 32.05 17.77
N GLN A 17 -27.92 32.92 17.03
CA GLN A 17 -27.59 33.21 15.64
C GLN A 17 -26.32 34.05 15.53
N ARG A 18 -25.41 33.66 14.65
CA ARG A 18 -24.16 34.36 14.36
C ARG A 18 -24.31 35.31 13.16
N PRO A 19 -23.48 36.36 13.06
CA PRO A 19 -23.48 37.28 11.92
C PRO A 19 -23.12 36.65 10.57
N ASP A 20 -22.52 35.46 10.55
CA ASP A 20 -22.10 34.72 9.36
C ASP A 20 -23.19 33.79 8.79
N GLY A 21 -24.39 33.80 9.37
CA GLY A 21 -25.51 32.94 8.97
C GLY A 21 -25.46 31.52 9.56
N GLN A 22 -24.51 31.23 10.44
CA GLN A 22 -24.51 30.02 11.26
C GLN A 22 -25.19 30.30 12.62
N ALA A 23 -25.42 29.26 13.42
CA ALA A 23 -25.89 29.40 14.79
C ALA A 23 -25.07 28.53 15.74
N ASP A 24 -24.78 29.07 16.92
CA ASP A 24 -24.33 28.31 18.08
C ASP A 24 -25.53 27.56 18.67
N VAL A 25 -25.45 26.24 18.73
CA VAL A 25 -26.53 25.36 19.20
C VAL A 25 -26.01 24.61 20.42
N TRP A 26 -26.62 24.87 21.57
CA TRP A 26 -26.40 24.09 22.79
C TRP A 26 -27.57 23.13 22.99
N LEU A 27 -27.27 21.84 23.03
CA LEU A 27 -28.20 20.77 23.33
C LEU A 27 -27.91 20.27 24.74
N ARG A 28 -28.94 20.06 25.57
CA ARG A 28 -28.80 19.64 26.96
C ARG A 28 -29.70 18.46 27.30
N LYS A 29 -29.14 17.36 27.78
CA LYS A 29 -29.88 16.21 28.35
C LYS A 29 -29.64 16.09 29.85
N ASN A 30 -30.49 15.29 30.51
CA ASN A 30 -30.39 14.97 31.94
C ASN A 30 -30.39 16.22 32.86
N ILE A 31 -31.23 17.21 32.54
CA ILE A 31 -31.37 18.42 33.34
C ILE A 31 -31.95 18.06 34.71
N THR A 32 -31.21 18.34 35.77
CA THR A 32 -31.62 18.10 37.16
C THR A 32 -31.53 19.38 37.97
N GLU A 33 -32.51 19.58 38.86
CA GLU A 33 -32.54 20.67 39.82
C GLU A 33 -32.10 20.15 41.20
N GLN A 34 -31.17 20.85 41.82
CA GLN A 34 -30.70 20.57 43.17
C GLN A 34 -30.77 21.84 44.02
N THR A 35 -31.30 21.74 45.22
CA THR A 35 -31.26 22.83 46.20
C THR A 35 -29.90 22.83 46.88
N VAL A 36 -29.14 23.89 46.72
CA VAL A 36 -27.81 24.06 47.32
C VAL A 36 -27.93 25.04 48.49
N GLU A 37 -27.54 24.59 49.67
CA GLU A 37 -27.42 25.45 50.85
C GLU A 37 -26.02 26.11 50.85
N PRO A 38 -25.93 27.46 50.82
CA PRO A 38 -24.65 28.14 50.86
C PRO A 38 -23.95 27.89 52.20
N ALA A 39 -22.64 27.60 52.15
CA ALA A 39 -21.83 27.36 53.35
C ALA A 39 -21.76 28.58 54.30
N ASP A 40 -22.12 29.78 53.83
CA ASP A 40 -22.15 31.03 54.59
C ASP A 40 -23.51 31.29 55.28
N GLY A 41 -24.40 30.30 55.33
CA GLY A 41 -25.74 30.44 55.96
C GLY A 41 -26.71 31.31 55.18
N GLY A 42 -26.46 31.50 53.88
CA GLY A 42 -27.35 32.21 52.96
C GLY A 42 -28.63 31.42 52.65
N VAL A 43 -29.58 32.07 51.95
CA VAL A 43 -30.83 31.42 51.52
C VAL A 43 -30.49 30.29 50.54
N PRO A 44 -31.10 29.08 50.68
CA PRO A 44 -30.92 28.00 49.73
C PRO A 44 -31.26 28.46 48.30
N CYS A 45 -30.39 28.15 47.34
CA CYS A 45 -30.61 28.48 45.94
C CYS A 45 -30.79 27.21 45.10
N ALA A 46 -31.60 27.31 44.05
CA ALA A 46 -31.72 26.24 43.07
C ALA A 46 -30.51 26.27 42.14
N GLN A 47 -29.86 25.12 41.96
CA GLN A 47 -28.81 24.89 40.99
C GLN A 47 -29.29 23.84 39.99
N TYR A 48 -29.16 24.14 38.71
CA TYR A 48 -29.50 23.24 37.61
C TYR A 48 -28.22 22.67 37.03
N THR A 49 -28.18 21.35 36.80
CA THR A 49 -27.06 20.66 36.15
C THR A 49 -27.54 19.86 34.96
N ALA A 50 -26.75 19.81 33.88
CA ALA A 50 -27.12 19.08 32.66
C ALA A 50 -25.89 18.61 31.88
N ASP A 51 -26.04 17.54 31.10
CA ASP A 51 -25.07 17.17 30.07
C ASP A 51 -25.28 18.08 28.87
N GLU A 52 -24.25 18.81 28.44
CA GLU A 52 -24.30 19.78 27.36
C GLU A 52 -23.41 19.35 26.18
N VAL A 53 -23.94 19.59 24.98
CA VAL A 53 -23.23 19.50 23.70
C VAL A 53 -23.35 20.85 23.01
N HIS A 54 -22.24 21.37 22.52
CA HIS A 54 -22.20 22.58 21.70
C HIS A 54 -21.86 22.25 20.25
N LEU A 55 -22.66 22.74 19.32
CA LEU A 55 -22.52 22.56 17.89
C LEU A 55 -22.61 23.92 17.19
N VAL A 56 -22.01 24.03 16.02
CA VAL A 56 -22.18 25.20 15.15
C VAL A 56 -22.83 24.73 13.85
N LYS A 57 -24.09 25.11 13.62
CA LYS A 57 -24.88 24.72 12.44
C LYS A 57 -25.79 25.85 11.99
N ALA A 58 -26.03 25.97 10.68
CA ALA A 58 -26.97 26.94 10.13
C ALA A 58 -28.42 26.41 10.27
N ILE A 59 -28.93 26.40 11.50
CA ILE A 59 -30.28 25.95 11.84
C ILE A 59 -30.98 26.95 12.75
N THR A 60 -32.30 26.97 12.70
CA THR A 60 -33.15 27.75 13.60
C THR A 60 -33.39 27.02 14.92
N GLN A 61 -33.92 27.74 15.92
CA GLN A 61 -34.28 27.14 17.21
C GLN A 61 -35.33 26.03 17.06
N GLU A 62 -36.37 26.25 16.25
CA GLU A 62 -37.44 25.28 16.02
C GLU A 62 -36.92 24.01 15.34
N GLU A 63 -35.99 24.15 14.38
CA GLU A 63 -35.32 23.02 13.73
C GLU A 63 -34.39 22.26 14.69
N ALA A 64 -33.64 22.97 15.53
CA ALA A 64 -32.77 22.35 16.54
C ALA A 64 -33.57 21.56 17.59
N GLU A 65 -34.75 22.06 17.98
CA GLU A 65 -35.67 21.37 18.88
C GLU A 65 -36.30 20.14 18.21
N ALA A 66 -36.71 20.25 16.95
CA ALA A 66 -37.30 19.14 16.19
C ALA A 66 -36.30 18.00 15.92
N SER A 67 -35.03 18.34 15.70
CA SER A 67 -33.94 17.38 15.42
C SER A 67 -33.06 17.12 16.66
N PHE A 68 -33.56 17.39 17.86
CA PHE A 68 -32.77 17.30 19.09
C PHE A 68 -32.05 15.95 19.28
N ASP A 69 -32.80 14.85 19.17
CA ASP A 69 -32.23 13.51 19.38
C ASP A 69 -31.24 13.12 18.28
N GLU A 70 -31.52 13.50 17.03
CA GLU A 70 -30.62 13.26 15.90
C GLU A 70 -29.30 14.03 16.06
N LEU A 71 -29.36 15.31 16.43
CA LEU A 71 -28.17 16.13 16.65
C LEU A 71 -27.40 15.68 17.90
N TRP A 72 -28.09 15.19 18.93
CA TRP A 72 -27.48 14.62 20.11
C TRP A 72 -26.75 13.30 19.79
N ASP A 73 -27.39 12.42 19.03
CA ASP A 73 -26.80 11.14 18.63
C ASP A 73 -25.64 11.35 17.63
N GLU A 74 -25.75 12.33 16.73
CA GLU A 74 -24.66 12.76 15.85
C GLU A 74 -23.46 13.25 16.67
N ALA A 75 -23.71 14.10 17.69
CA ALA A 75 -22.65 14.57 18.56
C ALA A 75 -22.03 13.44 19.38
N ALA A 76 -22.83 12.51 19.89
CA ALA A 76 -22.37 11.32 20.61
C ALA A 76 -21.55 10.38 19.71
N ALA A 77 -21.94 10.21 18.44
CA ALA A 77 -21.23 9.39 17.47
C ALA A 77 -19.94 10.06 16.96
N ALA A 78 -19.95 11.38 16.78
CA ALA A 78 -18.77 12.18 16.42
C ALA A 78 -17.72 12.17 17.55
N GLU A 79 -18.14 11.98 18.79
CA GLU A 79 -17.28 11.62 19.92
C GLU A 79 -16.85 10.14 19.89
N THR A 80 -16.46 9.59 18.72
CA THR A 80 -15.54 8.44 18.77
C THR A 80 -14.29 8.97 19.47
N PRO A 81 -14.04 8.65 20.76
CA PRO A 81 -13.14 9.46 21.56
C PRO A 81 -11.77 9.44 20.91
N GLN A 82 -11.09 10.58 20.84
CA GLN A 82 -9.73 10.64 20.32
C GLN A 82 -8.86 9.57 20.99
N ASP A 83 -9.13 9.27 22.26
CA ASP A 83 -8.51 8.19 23.04
C ASP A 83 -8.76 6.78 22.49
N GLU A 84 -9.96 6.47 21.99
CA GLU A 84 -10.23 5.17 21.36
C GLU A 84 -9.56 5.05 20.00
N ARG A 85 -9.53 6.14 19.22
CA ARG A 85 -8.80 6.20 17.95
C ARG A 85 -7.28 6.08 18.16
N ILE A 86 -6.73 6.75 19.17
CA ILE A 86 -5.32 6.64 19.55
C ILE A 86 -5.01 5.23 20.03
N LYS A 87 -5.82 4.64 20.92
CA LYS A 87 -5.64 3.25 21.37
C LYS A 87 -5.69 2.25 20.23
N ALA A 88 -6.60 2.43 19.28
CA ALA A 88 -6.67 1.60 18.08
C ALA A 88 -5.39 1.73 17.23
N LEU A 89 -4.91 2.95 17.00
CA LEU A 89 -3.66 3.21 16.28
C LEU A 89 -2.42 2.65 17.02
N GLU A 90 -2.35 2.78 18.35
CA GLU A 90 -1.28 2.20 19.16
C GLU A 90 -1.27 0.67 19.11
N THR A 91 -2.45 0.06 19.07
CA THR A 91 -2.61 -1.40 18.92
C THR A 91 -2.11 -1.84 17.56
N ILE A 92 -2.51 -1.16 16.49
CA ILE A 92 -2.02 -1.41 15.12
C ILE A 92 -0.50 -1.22 15.05
N ALA A 93 0.03 -0.14 15.63
CA ALA A 93 1.45 0.16 15.65
C ALA A 93 2.25 -0.90 16.42
N LYS A 94 1.75 -1.38 17.56
CA LYS A 94 2.35 -2.49 18.31
C LYS A 94 2.37 -3.79 17.52
N VAL A 95 1.27 -4.15 16.87
CA VAL A 95 1.20 -5.35 16.03
C VAL A 95 2.19 -5.27 14.88
N PHE A 96 2.23 -4.13 14.19
CA PHE A 96 3.17 -3.91 13.08
C PHE A 96 4.63 -3.93 13.56
N SER A 97 4.94 -3.23 14.65
CA SER A 97 6.28 -3.21 15.25
C SER A 97 6.74 -4.59 15.75
N ALA A 98 5.84 -5.41 16.26
CA ALA A 98 6.15 -6.77 16.70
C ALA A 98 6.41 -7.71 15.51
N ALA A 99 5.71 -7.52 14.39
CA ALA A 99 5.87 -8.33 13.17
C ALA A 99 7.06 -7.89 12.29
N ALA A 100 7.47 -6.62 12.37
CA ALA A 100 8.56 -6.04 11.57
C ALA A 100 9.88 -6.85 11.58
N PRO A 101 10.44 -7.29 12.72
CA PRO A 101 11.69 -8.06 12.72
C PRO A 101 11.52 -9.42 12.03
N GLN A 102 10.36 -10.07 12.20
CA GLN A 102 10.10 -11.37 11.57
C GLN A 102 9.90 -11.23 10.06
N LEU A 103 9.21 -10.18 9.60
CA LEU A 103 9.11 -9.84 8.18
C LEU A 103 10.48 -9.56 7.55
N ALA A 104 11.35 -8.82 8.26
CA ALA A 104 12.71 -8.54 7.79
C ALA A 104 13.55 -9.83 7.67
N GLN A 105 13.43 -10.76 8.63
CA GLN A 105 14.08 -12.06 8.57
C GLN A 105 13.56 -12.92 7.41
N ILE A 106 12.23 -12.99 7.22
CA ILE A 106 11.61 -13.72 6.12
C ILE A 106 12.07 -13.15 4.78
N ARG A 107 12.07 -11.83 4.62
CA ARG A 107 12.55 -11.17 3.39
C ARG A 107 14.02 -11.49 3.13
N THR A 108 14.87 -11.40 4.15
CA THR A 108 16.30 -11.72 4.04
C THR A 108 16.51 -13.18 3.63
N ALA A 109 15.82 -14.11 4.28
CA ALA A 109 15.90 -15.54 3.95
C ALA A 109 15.39 -15.85 2.53
N ALA A 110 14.34 -15.16 2.09
CA ALA A 110 13.81 -15.30 0.74
C ALA A 110 14.80 -14.75 -0.30
N THR A 111 15.39 -13.57 -0.08
CA THR A 111 16.42 -12.99 -0.95
C THR A 111 17.65 -13.91 -1.07
N LEU A 112 18.13 -14.49 0.04
CA LEU A 112 19.24 -15.45 0.02
C LEU A 112 18.88 -16.74 -0.75
N SER A 113 17.65 -17.23 -0.58
CA SER A 113 17.15 -18.38 -1.35
C SER A 113 17.13 -18.09 -2.84
N ILE A 114 16.60 -16.92 -3.25
CA ILE A 114 16.58 -16.48 -4.66
C ILE A 114 18.00 -16.35 -5.22
N GLN A 115 18.93 -15.74 -4.49
CA GLN A 115 20.33 -15.64 -4.91
C GLN A 115 20.97 -17.01 -5.11
N THR A 116 20.65 -17.97 -4.25
CA THR A 116 21.20 -19.34 -4.35
C THR A 116 20.59 -20.11 -5.54
N MET A 117 19.32 -19.83 -5.87
CA MET A 117 18.57 -20.51 -6.92
C MET A 117 18.49 -19.71 -8.23
N ALA A 118 19.15 -18.56 -8.34
CA ALA A 118 19.00 -17.59 -9.43
C ALA A 118 19.13 -18.23 -10.81
N ALA A 119 20.17 -19.04 -11.01
CA ALA A 119 20.43 -19.73 -12.27
C ALA A 119 19.37 -20.78 -12.67
N SER A 120 18.55 -21.23 -11.72
CA SER A 120 17.51 -22.26 -11.95
C SER A 120 16.09 -21.69 -12.05
N LEU A 121 15.90 -20.40 -11.75
CA LEU A 121 14.59 -19.75 -11.85
C LEU A 121 14.24 -19.54 -13.32
N THR A 122 12.99 -19.86 -13.67
CA THR A 122 12.42 -19.47 -14.96
C THR A 122 12.18 -17.97 -15.01
N ASP A 123 12.04 -17.42 -16.20
CA ASP A 123 11.76 -16.00 -16.41
C ASP A 123 10.45 -15.56 -15.73
N GLU A 124 9.41 -16.38 -15.81
CA GLU A 124 8.14 -16.15 -15.10
C GLU A 124 8.31 -16.09 -13.57
N GLN A 125 9.11 -17.00 -13.01
CA GLN A 125 9.40 -17.02 -11.59
C GLN A 125 10.23 -15.79 -11.17
N ALA A 126 11.22 -15.41 -11.97
CA ALA A 126 12.04 -14.23 -11.71
C ALA A 126 11.21 -12.94 -11.68
N ILE A 127 10.26 -12.78 -12.61
CA ILE A 127 9.32 -11.65 -12.62
C ILE A 127 8.42 -11.65 -11.38
N SER A 128 7.90 -12.82 -11.01
CA SER A 128 7.01 -12.98 -9.85
C SER A 128 7.70 -12.60 -8.52
N VAL A 129 9.04 -12.72 -8.44
CA VAL A 129 9.83 -12.37 -7.26
C VAL A 129 10.66 -11.09 -7.43
N SER A 130 10.36 -10.27 -8.45
CA SER A 130 11.10 -9.04 -8.78
C SER A 130 11.38 -8.13 -7.58
N GLY A 131 10.41 -7.93 -6.68
CA GLY A 131 10.58 -7.11 -5.46
C GLY A 131 11.56 -7.67 -4.41
N LEU A 132 12.03 -8.90 -4.58
CA LEU A 132 13.03 -9.56 -3.73
C LEU A 132 14.41 -9.67 -4.41
N ILE A 133 14.49 -9.41 -5.72
CA ILE A 133 15.73 -9.42 -6.48
C ILE A 133 16.55 -8.16 -6.14
N PRO A 134 17.84 -8.30 -5.79
CA PRO A 134 18.69 -7.15 -5.47
C PRO A 134 18.90 -6.23 -6.67
N ALA A 135 18.97 -4.92 -6.43
CA ALA A 135 19.34 -3.96 -7.45
C ALA A 135 20.79 -4.14 -7.93
N PHE A 136 21.07 -3.64 -9.14
CA PHE A 136 22.41 -3.54 -9.69
C PHE A 136 23.35 -2.79 -8.74
N GLU A 137 24.53 -3.37 -8.49
CA GLU A 137 25.56 -2.77 -7.63
C GLU A 137 26.89 -2.74 -8.39
N VAL A 138 27.58 -1.60 -8.38
CA VAL A 138 28.89 -1.41 -9.02
C VAL A 138 30.00 -2.02 -8.16
N GLY A 139 30.94 -2.75 -8.78
CA GLY A 139 32.04 -3.41 -8.10
C GLY A 139 31.68 -4.79 -7.53
N LYS A 140 30.49 -5.30 -7.84
CA LYS A 140 30.01 -6.62 -7.45
C LYS A 140 30.47 -7.66 -8.46
N ASP A 141 30.93 -8.81 -7.96
CA ASP A 141 31.24 -9.98 -8.79
C ASP A 141 29.94 -10.75 -9.07
N TYR A 142 29.41 -10.57 -10.28
CA TYR A 142 28.22 -11.27 -10.74
C TYR A 142 28.61 -12.56 -11.43
N LYS A 143 27.85 -13.62 -11.16
CA LYS A 143 28.00 -14.93 -11.79
C LYS A 143 26.97 -15.10 -12.88
N HIS A 144 27.30 -15.98 -13.83
CA HIS A 144 26.37 -16.42 -14.85
C HIS A 144 25.05 -16.92 -14.23
N GLY A 145 23.93 -16.41 -14.72
CA GLY A 145 22.59 -16.75 -14.23
C GLY A 145 22.13 -16.00 -12.98
N ASP A 146 22.94 -15.11 -12.40
CA ASP A 146 22.50 -14.25 -11.31
C ASP A 146 21.37 -13.32 -11.77
N LEU A 147 20.45 -12.99 -10.87
CA LEU A 147 19.35 -12.06 -11.10
C LEU A 147 19.65 -10.71 -10.44
N LEU A 148 19.33 -9.63 -11.14
CA LEU A 148 19.43 -8.27 -10.64
C LEU A 148 18.29 -7.41 -11.18
N THR A 149 18.00 -6.31 -10.49
CA THR A 149 17.07 -5.28 -10.98
C THR A 149 17.80 -3.99 -11.35
N TYR A 150 17.38 -3.35 -12.43
CA TYR A 150 17.87 -2.04 -12.86
C TYR A 150 16.71 -1.27 -13.48
N GLU A 151 16.48 -0.02 -13.04
CA GLU A 151 15.35 0.82 -13.51
C GLU A 151 13.98 0.12 -13.45
N ASP A 152 13.71 -0.60 -12.34
CA ASP A 152 12.49 -1.40 -12.10
C ASP A 152 12.28 -2.61 -13.02
N GLU A 153 13.25 -2.89 -13.90
CA GLU A 153 13.27 -4.06 -14.77
C GLU A 153 14.15 -5.19 -14.21
N VAL A 154 13.84 -6.44 -14.58
CA VAL A 154 14.56 -7.63 -14.12
C VAL A 154 15.52 -8.09 -15.21
N TYR A 155 16.78 -8.31 -14.83
CA TYR A 155 17.83 -8.78 -15.72
C TYR A 155 18.47 -10.06 -15.16
N ARG A 156 18.90 -10.92 -16.08
CA ARG A 156 19.73 -12.09 -15.80
C ARG A 156 21.13 -11.85 -16.31
N VAL A 157 22.14 -12.24 -15.55
CA VAL A 157 23.54 -12.11 -15.95
C VAL A 157 23.85 -13.18 -17.00
N ALA A 158 24.13 -12.74 -18.22
CA ALA A 158 24.43 -13.56 -19.38
C ALA A 158 25.89 -14.06 -19.40
N GLN A 159 26.79 -13.34 -18.72
CA GLN A 159 28.18 -13.73 -18.56
C GLN A 159 28.71 -13.23 -17.22
N GLY A 160 29.40 -14.10 -16.46
CA GLY A 160 30.00 -13.70 -15.20
C GLY A 160 31.08 -12.62 -15.38
N HIS A 161 30.99 -11.55 -14.59
CA HIS A 161 31.90 -10.40 -14.65
C HIS A 161 31.83 -9.57 -13.36
N THR A 162 32.82 -8.72 -13.14
CA THR A 162 32.76 -7.69 -12.10
C THR A 162 32.11 -6.43 -12.68
N SER A 163 31.00 -5.99 -12.09
CA SER A 163 30.23 -4.84 -12.57
C SER A 163 31.01 -3.53 -12.48
N GLN A 164 30.78 -2.62 -13.43
CA GLN A 164 31.39 -1.31 -13.50
C GLN A 164 30.33 -0.25 -13.80
N ALA A 165 30.60 1.01 -13.44
CA ALA A 165 29.64 2.10 -13.65
C ALA A 165 29.29 2.34 -15.13
N GLN A 166 30.17 1.95 -16.06
CA GLN A 166 29.90 2.02 -17.51
C GLN A 166 29.22 0.77 -18.08
N TRP A 167 29.08 -0.30 -17.28
CA TRP A 167 28.47 -1.57 -17.66
C TRP A 167 27.16 -1.74 -16.92
N VAL A 168 26.24 -0.79 -17.10
CA VAL A 168 24.89 -0.89 -16.54
C VAL A 168 24.03 -1.78 -17.45
N PRO A 169 23.05 -2.52 -16.90
CA PRO A 169 22.07 -3.25 -17.70
C PRO A 169 21.32 -2.34 -18.67
N GLY A 170 21.13 -2.80 -19.91
CA GLY A 170 20.41 -2.07 -20.94
C GLY A 170 21.16 -2.06 -22.28
N SER A 171 20.99 -0.99 -23.04
CA SER A 171 21.55 -0.92 -24.39
C SER A 171 23.08 -0.78 -24.39
N GLY A 172 23.77 -1.61 -25.17
CA GLY A 172 25.22 -1.69 -25.26
C GLY A 172 25.86 -2.70 -24.30
N THR A 173 25.10 -3.33 -23.41
CA THR A 173 25.58 -4.36 -22.46
C THR A 173 24.78 -5.67 -22.57
N GLU A 174 24.11 -5.89 -23.69
CA GLU A 174 23.26 -7.07 -23.96
C GLU A 174 24.08 -8.38 -23.96
N SER A 175 25.40 -8.30 -24.09
CA SER A 175 26.31 -9.45 -23.94
C SER A 175 26.58 -9.83 -22.47
N LEU A 176 26.35 -8.92 -21.53
CA LEU A 176 26.55 -9.12 -20.09
C LEU A 176 25.23 -9.36 -19.36
N TYR A 177 24.13 -8.78 -19.84
CA TYR A 177 22.81 -8.85 -19.22
C TYR A 177 21.73 -9.18 -20.25
N THR A 178 20.88 -10.12 -19.87
CA THR A 178 19.68 -10.56 -20.57
C THR A 178 18.48 -9.89 -19.91
N HIS A 179 17.68 -9.14 -20.66
CA HIS A 179 16.48 -8.52 -20.13
C HIS A 179 15.36 -9.57 -20.02
N ILE A 180 14.78 -9.74 -18.82
CA ILE A 180 13.66 -10.65 -18.63
C ILE A 180 12.36 -9.84 -18.75
N THR A 181 11.63 -10.08 -19.83
CA THR A 181 10.29 -9.53 -20.04
C THR A 181 9.30 -10.61 -20.41
N LEU A 182 8.07 -10.46 -19.94
CA LEU A 182 6.93 -11.23 -20.37
C LEU A 182 6.02 -10.31 -21.16
N ALA A 183 5.56 -10.75 -22.33
CA ALA A 183 4.47 -10.09 -23.01
C ALA A 183 3.17 -10.23 -22.18
N GLY A 184 2.15 -9.44 -22.51
CA GLY A 184 0.88 -9.41 -21.76
C GLY A 184 0.14 -10.76 -21.68
N ASP A 185 0.56 -11.76 -22.46
CA ASP A 185 0.07 -13.15 -22.46
C ASP A 185 0.97 -14.13 -21.68
N SER A 186 1.92 -13.61 -20.90
CA SER A 186 2.90 -14.37 -20.10
C SER A 186 3.89 -15.21 -20.91
N ILE A 187 4.06 -14.93 -22.20
CA ILE A 187 5.10 -15.55 -23.05
C ILE A 187 6.35 -14.66 -23.01
N PRO A 188 7.55 -15.22 -22.78
CA PRO A 188 8.78 -14.43 -22.74
C PRO A 188 9.17 -13.89 -24.12
N VAL A 189 9.87 -12.76 -24.16
CA VAL A 189 10.52 -12.28 -25.40
C VAL A 189 11.77 -13.12 -25.66
N TRP A 190 12.02 -13.47 -26.93
CA TRP A 190 13.20 -14.22 -27.33
C TRP A 190 14.47 -13.46 -26.94
N GLN A 191 15.39 -14.17 -26.29
CA GLN A 191 16.70 -13.67 -25.90
C GLN A 191 17.75 -14.58 -26.53
N GLN A 192 18.88 -14.02 -26.95
CA GLN A 192 19.99 -14.79 -27.51
C GLN A 192 20.57 -15.72 -26.44
N PRO A 193 20.51 -17.05 -26.60
CA PRO A 193 21.10 -17.96 -25.64
C PRO A 193 22.64 -17.86 -25.66
N THR A 194 23.23 -18.03 -24.48
CA THR A 194 24.67 -17.99 -24.21
C THR A 194 25.29 -19.38 -24.20
N GLY A 195 24.48 -20.44 -24.11
CA GLY A 195 24.92 -21.82 -24.16
C GLY A 195 23.77 -22.83 -24.28
N ALA A 196 24.04 -24.07 -23.89
CA ALA A 196 23.04 -25.15 -23.96
C ALA A 196 22.03 -25.12 -22.80
N HIS A 197 22.30 -24.35 -21.74
CA HIS A 197 21.50 -24.33 -20.51
C HIS A 197 20.34 -23.32 -20.57
N ASP A 198 20.42 -22.36 -21.49
CA ASP A 198 19.42 -21.32 -21.78
C ASP A 198 18.91 -21.41 -23.23
N ALA A 199 19.21 -22.52 -23.90
CA ALA A 199 18.71 -22.80 -25.24
C ALA A 199 17.26 -23.27 -25.20
N TYR A 200 16.47 -22.85 -26.19
CA TYR A 200 15.04 -23.16 -26.27
C TYR A 200 14.83 -24.60 -26.75
N ASN A 201 14.00 -25.35 -26.05
CA ASN A 201 13.65 -26.72 -26.42
C ASN A 201 12.41 -26.79 -27.29
N THR A 202 12.16 -27.94 -27.89
CA THR A 202 10.97 -28.15 -28.72
C THR A 202 9.69 -27.84 -27.93
N GLY A 203 8.86 -26.93 -28.44
CA GLY A 203 7.62 -26.50 -27.80
C GLY A 203 7.71 -25.21 -26.99
N ASP A 204 8.92 -24.69 -26.73
CA ASP A 204 9.08 -23.41 -26.04
C ASP A 204 8.55 -22.27 -26.91
N LYS A 205 7.85 -21.33 -26.28
CA LYS A 205 7.22 -20.18 -26.95
C LYS A 205 7.92 -18.89 -26.59
N VAL A 206 8.13 -18.04 -27.59
CA VAL A 206 8.73 -16.71 -27.40
C VAL A 206 8.08 -15.67 -28.30
N HIS A 207 7.99 -14.42 -27.86
CA HIS A 207 7.75 -13.29 -28.75
C HIS A 207 9.03 -12.85 -29.43
N TYR A 208 8.96 -12.50 -30.72
CA TYR A 208 10.10 -11.93 -31.45
C TYR A 208 9.62 -10.90 -32.48
N PRO A 209 10.31 -9.75 -32.66
CA PRO A 209 11.57 -9.36 -32.01
C PRO A 209 11.41 -8.77 -30.61
N ASP A 210 10.20 -8.36 -30.25
CA ASP A 210 9.85 -7.73 -28.97
C ASP A 210 8.51 -8.26 -28.45
N GLU A 211 8.06 -7.80 -27.28
CA GLU A 211 6.81 -8.21 -26.63
C GLU A 211 5.53 -7.99 -27.46
N SER A 212 5.57 -7.10 -28.47
CA SER A 212 4.47 -6.86 -29.40
C SER A 212 4.62 -7.68 -30.69
N GLY A 213 5.73 -8.40 -30.86
CA GLY A 213 6.01 -9.27 -31.98
C GLY A 213 5.15 -10.55 -31.95
N PRO A 214 5.07 -11.28 -33.06
CA PRO A 214 4.37 -12.56 -33.09
C PRO A 214 5.06 -13.63 -32.22
N VAL A 215 4.28 -14.64 -31.85
CA VAL A 215 4.74 -15.77 -31.05
C VAL A 215 5.36 -16.83 -31.96
N TYR A 216 6.55 -17.30 -31.61
CA TYR A 216 7.23 -18.40 -32.26
C TYR A 216 7.37 -19.58 -31.30
N VAL A 217 7.15 -20.79 -31.82
CA VAL A 217 7.33 -22.06 -31.11
C VAL A 217 8.63 -22.71 -31.60
N SER A 218 9.55 -23.03 -30.70
CA SER A 218 10.79 -23.73 -31.08
C SER A 218 10.49 -25.16 -31.54
N LYS A 219 11.14 -25.58 -32.63
CA LYS A 219 10.98 -26.90 -33.26
C LYS A 219 12.13 -27.87 -32.99
N ALA A 220 13.15 -27.42 -32.26
CA ALA A 220 14.35 -28.18 -32.00
C ALA A 220 14.76 -28.06 -30.53
N ASP A 221 15.31 -29.14 -29.99
CA ASP A 221 15.92 -29.13 -28.66
C ASP A 221 17.26 -28.40 -28.69
N GLY A 222 17.48 -27.51 -27.72
CA GLY A 222 18.70 -26.69 -27.67
C GLY A 222 18.82 -25.65 -28.79
N ASN A 223 17.71 -25.08 -29.24
CA ASN A 223 17.68 -24.01 -30.23
C ASN A 223 18.27 -22.70 -29.67
N THR A 224 19.37 -22.26 -30.28
CA THR A 224 20.13 -21.05 -29.90
C THR A 224 20.04 -19.93 -30.93
N TRP A 225 19.26 -20.14 -32.00
CA TRP A 225 19.14 -19.20 -33.12
C TRP A 225 17.83 -18.43 -33.06
N SER A 226 17.81 -17.17 -33.49
CA SER A 226 16.58 -16.37 -33.59
C SER A 226 15.67 -16.84 -34.72
N PRO A 227 14.36 -16.52 -34.69
CA PRO A 227 13.46 -16.75 -35.80
C PRO A 227 13.93 -16.20 -37.15
N ASP A 228 14.63 -15.05 -37.15
CA ASP A 228 15.18 -14.46 -38.38
C ASP A 228 16.46 -15.16 -38.87
N ALA A 229 17.33 -15.59 -37.97
CA ALA A 229 18.59 -16.24 -38.32
C ALA A 229 18.39 -17.70 -38.76
N TYR A 230 17.42 -18.40 -38.16
CA TYR A 230 17.10 -19.78 -38.50
C TYR A 230 15.58 -20.04 -38.50
N PRO A 231 14.84 -19.56 -39.52
CA PRO A 231 13.39 -19.70 -39.60
C PRO A 231 12.91 -21.15 -39.58
N ALA A 232 13.73 -22.10 -40.04
CA ALA A 232 13.38 -23.52 -40.03
C ALA A 232 13.30 -24.13 -38.63
N GLY A 233 13.95 -23.50 -37.64
CA GLY A 233 13.94 -23.91 -36.22
C GLY A 233 12.73 -23.40 -35.44
N TRP A 234 11.88 -22.58 -36.05
CA TRP A 234 10.75 -21.93 -35.40
C TRP A 234 9.46 -22.12 -36.20
N GLU A 235 8.33 -22.21 -35.50
CA GLU A 235 6.99 -22.22 -36.09
C GLU A 235 6.24 -20.99 -35.61
N LEU A 236 5.74 -20.19 -36.54
CA LEU A 236 4.90 -19.04 -36.21
C LEU A 236 3.57 -19.56 -35.63
N SER A 237 3.26 -19.21 -34.38
CA SER A 237 1.96 -19.48 -33.79
C SER A 237 1.00 -18.37 -34.22
N GLU A 238 -0.10 -18.74 -34.88
CA GLU A 238 -1.22 -17.84 -35.18
C GLU A 238 -2.00 -17.42 -33.93
#